data_AF-A0A3D5EHX7-F1
#
_entry.id   AF-A0A3D5EHX7-F1
#
_cell.length_a   1.000
_cell.length_b   1.000
_cell.length_c   1.000
_cell.angle_alpha   90.00
_cell.angle_beta   90.00
_cell.angle_gamma   90.00
#
_symmetry.space_group_name_H-M   'P 1'
#
loop_
_entity.id
_entity.type
_entity.pdbx_description
1 polymer ?
#
loop_
_entity_poly.entity_id
_entity_poly.type
_entity_poly.pdbx_seq_one_letter_code
_entity_poly.pdbx_strand_id
1 'polypeptide(L)'
;MDTSVSFKSNMFKPFLPDDSQVNPEVYGAELAFWISKKLAQKGIVTSYPENEDWGWYVEHFLGDNEYRLCCGNVDGSQTEWQCFLEPYAKGFFGRNKAPLELAKPLIDAVRQILEETDDITDIKWSSVGNT
;
A
#
# COMPACT_ATOMS: atom_id res chain seq x y z
N MET A 1 1.87 -6.38 15.27
CA MET A 1 0.73 -6.24 14.34
C MET A 1 1.20 -6.66 12.96
N ASP A 2 0.41 -7.42 12.21
CA ASP A 2 0.72 -7.68 10.80
C ASP A 2 0.52 -6.41 10.00
N THR A 3 1.55 -6.00 9.27
CA THR A 3 1.62 -4.72 8.56
C THR A 3 1.85 -4.91 7.07
N SER A 4 1.98 -6.15 6.60
CA SER A 4 2.06 -6.51 5.20
C SER A 4 0.96 -7.50 4.84
N VAL A 5 0.50 -7.42 3.60
CA VAL A 5 -0.48 -8.33 3.03
C VAL A 5 -0.14 -8.62 1.58
N SER A 6 -0.17 -9.89 1.20
CA SER A 6 -0.21 -10.29 -0.21
C SER A 6 -1.57 -10.86 -0.55
N PHE A 7 -1.99 -10.70 -1.81
CA PHE A 7 -3.28 -11.18 -2.30
C PHE A 7 -3.25 -11.31 -3.83
N LYS A 8 -4.30 -11.92 -4.39
CA LYS A 8 -4.51 -12.08 -5.83
C LYS A 8 -5.74 -11.32 -6.30
N SER A 9 -5.62 -10.63 -7.43
CA SER A 9 -6.75 -9.92 -8.05
C SER A 9 -6.48 -9.60 -9.52
N ASN A 10 -7.54 -9.57 -10.34
CA ASN A 10 -7.51 -9.09 -11.72
C ASN A 10 -8.01 -7.64 -11.88
N MET A 11 -8.35 -6.98 -10.77
CA MET A 11 -8.95 -5.64 -10.77
C MET A 11 -7.99 -4.53 -11.22
N PHE A 12 -6.69 -4.73 -11.00
CA PHE A 12 -5.67 -3.71 -11.21
C PHE A 12 -4.84 -4.11 -12.42
N LYS A 13 -4.69 -3.19 -13.38
CA LYS A 13 -3.91 -3.39 -14.60
C LYS A 13 -3.21 -2.11 -15.00
N PRO A 14 -2.00 -2.18 -15.58
CA PRO A 14 -1.41 -1.02 -16.21
C PRO A 14 -2.33 -0.50 -17.32
N PHE A 15 -2.73 0.78 -17.24
CA PHE A 15 -3.55 1.39 -18.28
C PHE A 15 -2.73 1.70 -19.54
N LEU A 16 -1.50 2.17 -19.35
CA LEU A 16 -0.55 2.45 -20.42
C LEU A 16 0.30 1.22 -20.73
N PRO A 17 0.87 1.13 -21.95
CA PRO A 17 1.92 0.15 -22.26
C PRO A 17 3.09 0.24 -21.28
N ASP A 18 3.81 -0.86 -21.12
CA ASP A 18 4.85 -0.99 -20.09
C ASP A 18 6.00 0.02 -20.24
N ASP A 19 6.40 0.30 -21.49
CA ASP A 19 7.42 1.31 -21.83
C ASP A 19 7.02 2.76 -21.50
N SER A 20 5.73 2.96 -21.20
CA SER A 20 5.11 4.23 -20.87
C SER A 20 4.75 4.32 -19.38
N GLN A 21 5.04 3.28 -18.59
CA GLN A 21 4.95 3.31 -17.14
C GLN A 21 6.14 4.10 -16.57
N VAL A 22 5.97 4.61 -15.34
CA VAL A 22 7.08 5.29 -14.64
C VAL A 22 8.26 4.33 -14.46
N ASN A 23 7.95 3.09 -14.09
CA ASN A 23 8.90 2.00 -13.93
C ASN A 23 8.32 0.75 -14.61
N PRO A 24 8.90 0.30 -15.75
CA PRO A 24 8.48 -0.93 -16.41
C PRO A 24 8.50 -2.12 -15.44
N GLU A 25 7.50 -3.00 -15.55
CA GLU A 25 7.28 -4.17 -14.68
C GLU A 25 6.97 -3.87 -13.19
N VAL A 26 7.01 -2.59 -12.78
CA VAL A 26 6.72 -2.13 -11.42
C VAL A 26 5.37 -1.42 -11.39
N TYR A 27 4.33 -2.20 -11.11
CA TYR A 27 2.94 -1.76 -11.11
C TYR A 27 2.45 -1.41 -9.71
N GLY A 28 1.28 -0.80 -9.61
CA GLY A 28 0.67 -0.45 -8.32
C GLY A 28 -0.18 0.81 -8.34
N ALA A 29 -0.07 1.64 -9.39
CA ALA A 29 -0.82 2.89 -9.51
C ALA A 29 -2.34 2.72 -9.31
N GLU A 30 -2.94 1.78 -10.03
CA GLU A 30 -4.38 1.52 -9.94
C GLU A 30 -4.78 0.97 -8.56
N LEU A 31 -3.94 0.12 -7.96
CA LEU A 31 -4.15 -0.41 -6.61
C LEU A 31 -4.09 0.72 -5.57
N ALA A 32 -3.06 1.57 -5.62
CA ALA A 32 -2.89 2.72 -4.73
C ALA A 32 -4.07 3.71 -4.86
N PHE A 33 -4.51 3.98 -6.09
CA PHE A 33 -5.66 4.83 -6.34
C PHE A 33 -6.97 4.23 -5.81
N TRP A 34 -7.20 2.95 -6.09
CA TRP A 34 -8.40 2.25 -5.64
C TRP A 34 -8.48 2.18 -4.12
N ILE A 35 -7.38 1.81 -3.44
CA ILE A 35 -7.38 1.66 -1.99
C ILE A 35 -7.52 3.02 -1.29
N SER A 36 -6.91 4.08 -1.84
CA SER A 36 -7.11 5.46 -1.35
C SER A 36 -8.59 5.85 -1.38
N LYS A 37 -9.29 5.57 -2.49
CA LYS A 37 -10.73 5.82 -2.60
C LYS A 37 -11.54 5.03 -1.59
N LYS A 38 -11.21 3.75 -1.38
CA LYS A 38 -11.91 2.89 -0.40
C LYS A 38 -11.65 3.34 1.03
N LEU A 39 -10.44 3.75 1.36
CA LEU A 39 -10.09 4.34 2.66
C LEU A 39 -10.85 5.64 2.91
N ALA A 40 -10.92 6.51 1.90
CA ALA A 40 -11.67 7.77 2.00
C ALA A 40 -13.17 7.52 2.28
N GLN A 41 -13.77 6.47 1.70
CA GLN A 41 -15.15 6.07 2.00
C GLN A 41 -15.34 5.61 3.46
N LYS A 42 -14.29 5.12 4.11
CA LYS A 42 -14.27 4.78 5.55
C LYS A 42 -13.79 5.96 6.43
N GLY A 43 -13.64 7.16 5.86
CA GLY A 43 -13.21 8.36 6.60
C GLY A 43 -11.71 8.48 6.84
N ILE A 44 -10.89 7.62 6.21
CA ILE A 44 -9.43 7.65 6.31
C ILE A 44 -8.87 8.36 5.09
N VAL A 45 -8.36 9.58 5.29
CA VAL A 45 -7.78 10.39 4.21
C VAL A 45 -6.32 9.99 3.97
N THR A 46 -5.95 9.85 2.71
CA THR A 46 -4.57 9.66 2.26
C THR A 46 -4.19 10.73 1.25
N SER A 47 -2.90 10.83 0.91
CA SER A 47 -2.43 11.56 -0.27
C SER A 47 -3.01 10.97 -1.57
N TYR A 48 -2.78 11.67 -2.68
CA TYR A 48 -2.87 11.06 -4.00
C TYR A 48 -1.77 9.99 -4.15
N PRO A 49 -1.94 8.97 -5.02
CA PRO A 49 -0.89 8.02 -5.32
C PRO A 49 0.40 8.71 -5.78
N GLU A 50 1.49 8.42 -5.09
CA GLU A 50 2.85 8.81 -5.43
C GLU A 50 3.63 7.55 -5.86
N ASN A 51 4.75 7.76 -6.56
CA ASN A 51 5.62 6.67 -7.04
C ASN A 51 7.07 6.84 -6.57
N GLU A 52 7.77 5.71 -6.55
CA GLU A 52 9.22 5.58 -6.42
C GLU A 52 9.69 4.49 -7.39
N ASP A 53 11.00 4.31 -7.53
CA ASP A 53 11.63 3.28 -8.38
C ASP A 53 11.13 1.84 -8.09
N TRP A 54 10.64 1.58 -6.89
CA TRP A 54 10.19 0.27 -6.42
C TRP A 54 8.66 0.07 -6.42
N GLY A 55 7.85 1.10 -6.68
CA GLY A 55 6.40 0.95 -6.62
C GLY A 55 5.62 2.24 -6.41
N TRP A 56 4.40 2.07 -5.91
CA TRP A 56 3.47 3.16 -5.64
C TRP A 56 3.09 3.17 -4.16
N TYR A 57 2.67 4.32 -3.65
CA TYR A 57 2.21 4.43 -2.27
C TYR A 57 1.23 5.58 -2.10
N VAL A 58 0.54 5.57 -0.97
CA VAL A 58 -0.24 6.70 -0.47
C VAL A 58 0.17 7.01 0.97
N GLU A 59 0.21 8.28 1.32
CA GLU A 59 0.61 8.76 2.63
C GLU A 59 -0.62 8.98 3.51
N HIS A 60 -0.52 8.59 4.78
CA HIS A 60 -1.51 8.86 5.81
C HIS A 60 -0.86 9.55 7.01
N PHE A 61 -1.46 10.65 7.45
CA PHE A 61 -0.93 11.48 8.52
C PHE A 61 -1.80 11.39 9.78
N LEU A 62 -1.15 11.16 10.94
CA LEU A 62 -1.76 11.18 12.27
C LEU A 62 -1.00 12.16 13.16
N GLY A 63 -1.45 13.42 13.16
CA GLY A 63 -0.69 14.52 13.76
C GLY A 63 0.68 14.63 13.09
N ASP A 64 1.74 14.54 13.88
CA ASP A 64 3.12 14.54 13.38
C ASP A 64 3.63 13.15 12.96
N ASN A 65 2.78 12.15 12.79
CA ASN A 65 3.20 10.83 12.31
C ASN A 65 2.79 10.65 10.86
N GLU A 66 3.71 10.17 10.02
CA GLU A 66 3.46 9.86 8.62
C GLU A 66 3.67 8.37 8.38
N TYR A 67 2.75 7.78 7.62
CA TYR A 67 2.80 6.38 7.22
C TYR A 67 2.57 6.27 5.72
N ARG A 68 3.37 5.46 5.06
CA ARG A 68 3.22 5.12 3.65
C ARG A 68 2.57 3.75 3.56
N LEU A 69 1.43 3.68 2.89
CA LEU A 69 0.84 2.41 2.47
C LEU A 69 1.37 2.11 1.07
N CYS A 70 2.44 1.34 1.02
CA CYS A 70 3.07 0.90 -0.22
C CYS A 70 2.16 -0.13 -0.90
N CYS A 71 2.07 -0.05 -2.22
CA CYS A 71 1.22 -0.84 -3.10
C CYS A 71 2.02 -1.24 -4.34
N GLY A 72 2.21 -2.54 -4.55
CA GLY A 72 3.02 -3.04 -5.65
C GLY A 72 2.57 -4.42 -6.13
N ASN A 73 2.99 -4.79 -7.34
CA ASN A 73 2.92 -6.17 -7.80
C ASN A 73 4.15 -6.98 -7.31
N VAL A 74 4.02 -8.30 -7.34
CA VAL A 74 5.12 -9.22 -7.02
C VAL A 74 5.83 -9.64 -8.31
N ASP A 75 7.14 -9.40 -8.43
CA ASP A 75 8.02 -9.89 -9.52
C ASP A 75 7.44 -9.71 -10.94
N GLY A 76 6.93 -8.52 -11.28
CA GLY A 76 6.36 -8.25 -12.61
C GLY A 76 4.97 -8.85 -12.85
N SER A 77 4.38 -9.53 -11.86
CA SER A 77 3.05 -10.12 -11.96
C SER A 77 1.98 -9.08 -12.26
N GLN A 78 0.93 -9.48 -12.98
CA GLN A 78 -0.27 -8.66 -13.23
C GLN A 78 -1.46 -9.08 -12.37
N THR A 79 -1.29 -10.10 -11.52
CA THR A 79 -2.39 -10.66 -10.72
C THR A 79 -2.03 -10.89 -9.26
N GLU A 80 -0.75 -10.79 -8.89
CA GLU A 80 -0.26 -10.94 -7.54
C GLU A 80 0.23 -9.59 -7.01
N TRP A 81 -0.34 -9.19 -5.87
CA TRP A 81 -0.19 -7.86 -5.31
C TRP A 81 0.28 -7.94 -3.86
N GLN A 82 1.00 -6.91 -3.44
CA GLN A 82 1.42 -6.72 -2.07
C GLN A 82 1.14 -5.28 -1.64
N CYS A 83 0.62 -5.14 -0.43
CA CYS A 83 0.64 -3.88 0.30
C CYS A 83 1.44 -4.04 1.59
N PHE A 84 2.16 -2.98 1.99
CA PHE A 84 2.80 -2.95 3.29
C PHE A 84 2.85 -1.53 3.85
N LEU A 85 2.81 -1.44 5.17
CA LEU A 85 2.91 -0.18 5.88
C LEU A 85 4.37 0.13 6.22
N GLU A 86 4.83 1.29 5.77
CA GLU A 86 6.11 1.86 6.15
C GLU A 86 5.89 3.12 7.00
N PRO A 87 6.28 3.14 8.29
CA PRO A 87 6.29 4.36 9.08
C PRO A 87 7.46 5.25 8.64
N TYR A 88 7.16 6.50 8.27
CA TYR A 88 8.18 7.46 7.87
C TYR A 88 9.00 7.91 9.09
N ALA A 89 10.30 8.12 8.88
CA ALA A 89 11.23 8.51 9.92
C ALA A 89 11.46 10.03 9.93
N LYS A 90 11.21 10.68 11.07
CA LYS A 90 11.48 12.11 11.24
C LYS A 90 12.85 12.31 11.89
N GLY A 91 13.89 12.39 11.06
CA GLY A 91 15.24 12.77 11.50
C GLY A 91 16.38 12.28 10.62
N PHE A 92 17.59 12.77 10.91
CA PHE A 92 18.81 12.27 10.26
C PHE A 92 19.00 10.78 10.55
N PHE A 93 19.33 10.01 9.51
CA PHE A 93 19.58 8.56 9.56
C PHE A 93 18.38 7.69 9.96
N GLY A 94 17.15 8.07 9.59
CA GLY A 94 15.99 7.18 9.74
C GLY A 94 15.54 6.94 11.19
N ARG A 95 15.99 7.80 12.13
CA ARG A 95 15.57 7.77 13.54
C ARG A 95 14.17 8.36 13.72
N ASN A 96 13.52 8.00 14.82
CA ASN A 96 12.16 8.45 15.18
C ASN A 96 11.09 8.09 14.13
N LYS A 97 11.02 6.80 13.79
CA LYS A 97 9.89 6.27 13.02
C LYS A 97 8.59 6.45 13.78
N ALA A 98 7.53 6.80 13.06
CA ALA A 98 6.20 6.84 13.60
C ALA A 98 5.83 5.50 14.29
N PRO A 99 5.26 5.50 15.51
CA PRO A 99 4.89 4.27 16.20
C PRO A 99 3.86 3.47 15.39
N LEU A 100 4.13 2.19 15.11
CA LEU A 100 3.26 1.35 14.29
C LEU A 100 1.84 1.21 14.87
N GLU A 101 1.71 1.17 16.19
CA GLU A 101 0.42 0.98 16.87
C GLU A 101 -0.58 2.10 16.57
N LEU A 102 -0.11 3.32 16.28
CA LEU A 102 -1.00 4.43 15.93
C LEU A 102 -1.64 4.23 14.55
N ALA A 103 -0.99 3.48 13.65
CA ALA A 103 -1.52 3.15 12.32
C ALA A 103 -2.46 1.93 12.31
N LYS A 104 -2.79 1.37 13.49
CA LYS A 104 -3.72 0.25 13.59
C LYS A 104 -5.07 0.50 12.89
N PRO A 105 -5.72 1.68 13.02
CA PRO A 105 -6.97 1.96 12.31
C PRO A 105 -6.83 1.89 10.78
N LEU A 106 -5.69 2.33 10.23
CA LEU A 106 -5.39 2.23 8.80
C LEU A 106 -5.27 0.76 8.37
N ILE A 107 -4.49 -0.04 9.09
CA ILE A 107 -4.32 -1.48 8.78
C ILE A 107 -5.64 -2.24 8.90
N ASP A 108 -6.42 -2.00 9.94
CA ASP A 108 -7.71 -2.65 10.14
C ASP A 108 -8.69 -2.28 9.00
N ALA A 109 -8.67 -1.03 8.52
CA ALA A 109 -9.48 -0.61 7.39
C ALA A 109 -9.02 -1.25 6.07
N VAL A 110 -7.71 -1.34 5.82
CA VAL A 110 -7.17 -2.07 4.66
C VAL A 110 -7.63 -3.53 4.70
N ARG A 111 -7.54 -4.19 5.86
CA ARG A 111 -8.02 -5.56 6.04
C ARG A 111 -9.49 -5.72 5.66
N GLN A 112 -10.35 -4.88 6.22
CA GLN A 112 -11.77 -4.89 5.87
C GLN A 112 -11.99 -4.66 4.38
N ILE A 113 -11.33 -3.66 3.77
CA ILE A 113 -11.47 -3.36 2.34
C ILE A 113 -11.12 -4.57 1.48
N LEU A 114 -10.02 -5.26 1.79
CA LEU A 114 -9.59 -6.45 1.04
C LEU A 114 -10.55 -7.63 1.26
N GLU A 115 -10.96 -7.89 2.50
CA GLU A 115 -11.88 -9.00 2.86
C GLU A 115 -13.32 -8.79 2.34
N GLU A 116 -13.77 -7.55 2.22
CA GLU A 116 -15.11 -7.17 1.71
C GLU A 116 -15.18 -7.13 0.18
N THR A 117 -14.07 -7.33 -0.55
CA THR A 117 -14.01 -7.23 -2.01
C THR A 117 -13.93 -8.61 -2.66
N ASP A 118 -15.01 -9.05 -3.30
CA ASP A 118 -15.14 -10.40 -3.90
C ASP A 118 -14.03 -10.75 -4.92
N ASP A 119 -13.51 -9.76 -5.67
CA ASP A 119 -12.45 -9.95 -6.67
C ASP A 119 -11.03 -9.99 -6.07
N ILE A 120 -10.91 -10.00 -4.74
CA ILE A 120 -9.65 -10.13 -4.00
C ILE A 120 -9.62 -11.48 -3.28
N THR A 121 -8.59 -12.27 -3.56
CA THR A 121 -8.49 -13.66 -3.09
C THR A 121 -7.09 -13.96 -2.55
N ASP A 122 -6.92 -15.13 -1.91
CA ASP A 122 -5.62 -15.60 -1.38
C ASP A 122 -4.92 -14.58 -0.46
N ILE A 123 -5.70 -13.87 0.36
CA ILE A 123 -5.21 -12.83 1.28
C ILE A 123 -4.33 -13.47 2.37
N LYS A 124 -3.07 -13.04 2.45
CA LYS A 124 -2.09 -13.51 3.43
C LYS A 124 -1.45 -12.33 4.15
N TRP A 125 -1.75 -12.20 5.43
CA TRP A 125 -1.15 -11.19 6.31
C TRP A 125 0.16 -11.68 6.91
N SER A 126 1.11 -10.77 7.06
CA SER A 126 2.38 -11.03 7.73
C SER A 126 2.90 -9.79 8.45
N SER A 127 3.74 -10.02 9.46
CA SER A 127 4.54 -8.98 10.09
C SER A 127 5.76 -8.72 9.19
N VAL A 128 6.04 -7.46 8.84
CA VAL A 128 7.25 -7.12 8.05
C VAL A 128 8.47 -7.60 8.84
N GLY A 129 9.21 -8.55 8.26
CA GLY A 129 10.49 -9.00 8.82
C GLY A 129 11.50 -7.85 8.75
N ASN A 130 12.26 -7.64 9.82
CA ASN A 130 13.44 -6.77 9.77
C ASN A 130 14.43 -7.34 8.75
N THR A 131 14.35 -6.91 7.49
CA THR A 131 15.48 -6.96 6.56
C THR A 131 16.41 -5.80 6.86
#